data_AF-A0A3C1Y4S8-F1
#
_entry.id   AF-A0A3C1Y4S8-F1
#
_cell.length_a   1.000
_cell.length_b   1.000
_cell.length_c   1.000
_cell.angle_alpha   90.00
_cell.angle_beta   90.00
_cell.angle_gamma   90.00
#
_symmetry.space_group_name_H-M   'P 1'
#
loop_
_entity.id
_entity.type
_entity.pdbx_description
1 polymer ?
#
loop_
_entity_poly.entity_id
_entity_poly.type
_entity_poly.pdbx_seq_one_letter_code
_entity_poly.pdbx_strand_id
1 'polypeptide(L)' 'MPAPDSPIDLPAPQVLARTLAERLPAFQDVTWTGSTGSTNADLLTRARSGAGSGKPWLLGTHQQ' A
#
# COMPACT_ATOMS: atom_id res chain seq x y z
N MET A 1 -28.72 -9.79 -11.57
CA MET A 1 -27.54 -9.19 -12.19
C MET A 1 -26.96 -8.23 -11.15
N PRO A 2 -25.79 -8.47 -10.55
CA PRO A 2 -25.20 -7.48 -9.65
C PRO A 2 -24.93 -6.21 -10.45
N ALA A 3 -25.21 -5.04 -9.87
CA ALA A 3 -24.86 -3.76 -10.48
C ALA A 3 -23.34 -3.72 -10.69
N PRO A 4 -22.83 -3.11 -11.78
CA PRO A 4 -21.40 -2.89 -11.92
C PRO A 4 -20.93 -2.07 -10.72
N ASP A 5 -19.94 -2.57 -9.99
CA ASP A 5 -19.29 -1.84 -8.92
C ASP A 5 -18.80 -0.52 -9.51
N SER A 6 -19.42 0.58 -9.08
CA SER A 6 -19.00 1.91 -9.52
C SER A 6 -17.54 2.06 -9.12
N PRO A 7 -16.65 2.49 -10.03
CA PRO A 7 -15.24 2.63 -9.72
C PRO A 7 -15.13 3.57 -8.52
N ILE A 8 -14.59 3.05 -7.41
CA ILE A 8 -14.29 3.88 -6.24
C ILE A 8 -13.21 4.85 -6.72
N ASP A 9 -13.56 6.13 -6.74
CA ASP A 9 -12.63 7.18 -7.11
C ASP A 9 -11.62 7.35 -5.98
N LEU A 10 -10.54 6.57 -6.06
CA LEU A 10 -9.48 6.59 -5.07
C LEU A 10 -8.66 7.87 -5.25
N PRO A 11 -8.31 8.57 -4.17
CA PRO A 11 -7.44 9.71 -4.26
C PRO A 11 -6.07 9.28 -4.80
N ALA A 12 -5.30 10.24 -5.31
CA ALA A 12 -3.97 9.99 -5.83
C ALA A 12 -3.12 9.17 -4.81
N PRO A 13 -2.27 8.23 -5.26
CA PRO A 13 -1.57 7.29 -4.38
C PRO A 13 -0.84 7.95 -3.19
N GLN A 14 -0.27 9.13 -3.40
CA GLN A 14 0.43 9.87 -2.34
C GLN A 14 -0.54 10.42 -1.26
N VAL A 15 -1.73 10.86 -1.68
CA VAL A 15 -2.79 11.34 -0.78
C VAL A 15 -3.38 10.18 0.00
N LEU A 16 -3.58 9.03 -0.65
CA LEU A 16 -4.07 7.82 0.00
C LEU A 16 -3.07 7.31 1.04
N ALA A 17 -1.78 7.21 0.67
CA ALA A 17 -0.72 6.79 1.59
C ALA A 17 -0.63 7.70 2.83
N ARG A 18 -0.72 9.03 2.63
CA ARG A 18 -0.73 10.00 3.75
C ARG A 18 -1.94 9.81 4.66
N THR A 19 -3.14 9.73 4.07
CA THR A 19 -4.39 9.53 4.83
C THR A 19 -4.32 8.24 5.67
N LEU A 20 -3.76 7.18 5.09
CA LEU A 20 -3.58 5.91 5.79
C LEU A 20 -2.53 5.99 6.89
N ALA A 21 -1.40 6.66 6.66
CA ALA A 21 -0.37 6.86 7.68
C ALA A 21 -0.91 7.63 8.90
N GLU A 22 -1.75 8.65 8.67
CA GLU A 22 -2.41 9.40 9.75
C GLU A 22 -3.39 8.53 10.55
N ARG A 23 -4.06 7.58 9.89
CA ARG A 23 -5.03 6.68 10.52
C ARG A 23 -4.42 5.42 11.12
N LEU A 24 -3.22 5.06 10.69
CA LEU A 24 -2.51 3.84 11.09
C LEU A 24 -1.14 4.19 11.68
N PRO A 25 -1.08 4.89 12.83
CA PRO A 25 0.19 5.35 13.42
C PRO A 25 1.10 4.20 13.86
N ALA A 26 0.56 2.98 14.00
CA ALA A 26 1.36 1.78 14.28
C ALA A 26 2.21 1.35 13.08
N PHE A 27 1.82 1.72 11.85
CA PHE A 27 2.57 1.40 10.65
C PHE A 27 3.64 2.45 10.41
N GLN A 28 4.91 2.01 10.48
CA GLN A 28 6.04 2.92 10.35
C GLN A 28 6.29 3.35 8.90
N ASP A 29 5.74 2.59 7.95
CA ASP A 29 5.85 2.88 6.53
C ASP A 29 4.56 2.46 5.82
N VAL A 30 3.95 3.44 5.13
CA VAL A 30 2.77 3.23 4.30
C VAL A 30 3.07 3.77 2.91
N THR A 31 3.11 2.88 1.93
CA THR A 31 3.44 3.20 0.53
C THR A 31 2.34 2.70 -0.39
N TRP A 32 2.00 3.49 -1.42
CA TRP A 32 1.06 3.09 -2.46
C TRP A 32 1.70 3.28 -3.83
N THR A 33 2.00 2.18 -4.53
CA THR A 33 2.66 2.19 -5.84
C THR A 33 1.65 2.24 -6.98
N GLY A 34 2.07 2.71 -8.16
CA GLY A 34 1.19 2.77 -9.32
C GLY A 34 0.98 1.40 -9.98
N SER A 35 2.02 0.56 -9.96
CA SER A 35 2.01 -0.79 -10.51
C SER A 35 3.06 -1.64 -9.79
N THR A 36 2.73 -2.89 -9.51
CA THR A 36 3.67 -3.93 -9.10
C THR A 36 3.14 -5.30 -9.50
N GLY A 37 4.04 -6.24 -9.82
CA GLY A 37 3.64 -7.62 -10.08
C GLY A 37 3.15 -8.35 -8.81
N SER A 38 3.57 -7.92 -7.61
CA SER A 38 3.01 -8.40 -6.34
C SER A 38 3.48 -7.56 -5.17
N THR A 39 2.54 -6.89 -4.50
CA THR A 39 2.78 -6.18 -3.23
C THR A 39 3.41 -7.10 -2.17
N ASN A 40 3.04 -8.37 -2.13
CA ASN A 40 3.63 -9.34 -1.20
C ASN A 40 5.09 -9.67 -1.54
N ALA A 41 5.44 -9.81 -2.83
CA ALA A 41 6.81 -10.07 -3.23
C ALA A 41 7.73 -8.89 -2.89
N ASP A 42 7.23 -7.65 -3.06
CA ASP A 42 7.94 -6.43 -2.71
C ASP A 42 8.15 -6.33 -1.19
N LEU A 43 7.11 -6.59 -0.39
CA LEU A 43 7.22 -6.62 1.07
C LEU A 43 8.22 -7.68 1.55
N LEU A 44 8.19 -8.87 0.95
CA LEU A 44 9.14 -9.95 1.27
C LEU A 44 10.58 -9.58 0.88
N THR A 45 10.77 -8.97 -0.27
CA THR A 45 12.09 -8.50 -0.73
C THR A 45 12.63 -7.44 0.22
N ARG A 46 11.80 -6.44 0.58
CA ARG A 46 12.13 -5.41 1.57
C ARG A 46 12.52 -6.01 2.92
N ALA A 47 11.78 -7.01 3.39
CA ALA A 47 12.08 -7.69 4.64
C ALA A 47 13.44 -8.43 4.59
N ARG A 48 13.77 -9.05 3.46
CA ARG A 48 15.04 -9.76 3.25
C ARG A 48 16.24 -8.81 3.12
N SER A 49 16.05 -7.63 2.56
CA SER A 49 17.11 -6.60 2.45
C SER A 49 17.52 -5.98 3.78
N GLY A 50 16.88 -6.33 4.90
CA GLY A 50 17.22 -5.81 6.23
C GLY A 50 16.84 -4.34 6.44
N ALA A 51 16.06 -3.75 5.53
CA ALA A 51 15.76 -2.32 5.46
C ALA A 51 14.76 -1.82 6.54
N GLY A 52 14.70 -2.43 7.72
CA GLY A 52 14.04 -1.78 8.84
C GLY A 52 13.74 -2.68 10.03
N SER A 53 14.28 -2.29 11.17
CA SER A 53 13.93 -2.71 12.53
C SER A 53 12.54 -2.22 12.98
N GLY A 54 11.65 -1.87 12.05
CA GLY A 54 10.49 -1.04 12.28
C GLY A 54 9.23 -1.50 11.57
N LYS A 55 8.83 -2.76 11.79
CA LYS A 55 7.52 -3.29 11.37
C LYS A 55 6.43 -2.73 12.31
N PRO A 56 5.18 -2.62 11.86
CA PRO A 56 4.62 -3.06 10.56
C PRO A 56 4.73 -2.05 9.40
N TRP A 57 4.70 -2.57 8.16
CA TRP A 57 4.67 -1.80 6.90
C TRP A 57 3.42 -2.14 6.09
N LEU A 58 2.91 -1.17 5.34
CA LEU A 58 1.76 -1.32 4.46
C LEU A 58 2.17 -0.94 3.04
N LEU A 59 1.97 -1.85 2.09
CA LEU A 59 2.21 -1.61 0.67
C LEU A 59 0.93 -1.89 -0.11
N GLY A 60 0.37 -0.86 -0.72
CA GLY A 60 -0.74 -0.95 -1.67
C GLY A 60 -0.29 -0.67 -3.10
N THR A 61 -1.12 -1.04 -4.06
CA THR A 61 -0.93 -0.65 -5.46
C THR A 61 -2.27 -0.38 -6.12
N HIS A 62 -2.27 0.46 -7.15
CA HIS A 62 -3.46 0.73 -7.94
C HIS A 62 -3.74 -0.37 -8.98
N GLN A 63 -2.71 -1.06 -9.45
CA GLN A 63 -2.80 -2.14 -10.45
C GLN A 63 -1.86 -3.30 -10.06
N GLN A 64 -2.37 -4.54 -10.08
CA GLN A 64 -1.63 -5.80 -9.92
C GLN A 64 -1.87 -6.73 -11.10
#